data_AF-A0A9P0CQ93-F1
#
_entry.id   AF-A0A9P0CQ93-F1
#
_cell.length_a   1.000
_cell.length_b   1.000
_cell.length_c   1.000
_cell.angle_alpha   90.00
_cell.angle_beta   90.00
_cell.angle_gamma   90.00
#
_symmetry.space_group_name_H-M   'P 1'
#
loop_
_entity.id
_entity.type
_entity.pdbx_description
1 polymer ?
#
loop_
_entity_poly.entity_id
_entity_poly.type
_entity_poly.pdbx_seq_one_letter_code
_entity_poly.pdbx_strand_id
1 'polypeptide(L)'
;MPFNTAWIKGYRDFTWDGDKLFCTVCSKIIHADKKFIVDQHAKCSKHILNMQKSEGGTSQQTLKTCLKQSAKHTVQQKQFNEELCKAMITSNIPLAKLNNPNLRQFLGKFCNINIPDESTIRKGSVDSIFKKTLTNIKKVVSSNYFYIIVDETTDSCGRYIAHALIGVLEEATPGRSYLFASKKLEKANNLTITRFVQDSLTNFFLPDAITGETFILFLSDAAPYMVKAGQNLKKFYSDMLHVTCLAHEINRVAECIREAFPLVNDMINFVKKLFLKAPIRIQLYKEKCPNISLPPQPVITRWGTWLDAAMFYADNYETVKSVIDDLTDSSSSALMSSKKLFKNPQIKKDLIFLKTNYFQSVIF
;
A
#
# COMPACT_ATOMS: atom_id res chain seq x y z
N MET A 1 12.66 -19.92 -52.53
CA MET A 1 13.99 -20.15 -53.14
C MET A 1 14.83 -20.92 -52.12
N PRO A 2 15.52 -22.01 -52.49
CA PRO A 2 16.41 -22.69 -51.56
C PRO A 2 17.53 -21.74 -51.14
N PHE A 3 17.79 -21.67 -49.84
CA PHE A 3 18.83 -20.82 -49.26
C PHE A 3 20.18 -21.28 -49.82
N ASN A 4 20.84 -20.43 -50.63
CA ASN A 4 22.11 -20.78 -51.25
C ASN A 4 23.22 -20.68 -50.19
N THR A 5 23.66 -21.82 -49.66
CA THR A 5 24.71 -21.93 -48.64
C THR A 5 26.11 -22.10 -49.22
N ALA A 6 26.28 -22.07 -50.56
CA ALA A 6 27.56 -22.34 -51.22
C ALA A 6 28.67 -21.35 -50.80
N TRP A 7 28.31 -20.09 -50.49
CA TRP A 7 29.25 -19.07 -50.03
C TRP A 7 29.64 -19.21 -48.55
N ILE A 8 28.91 -19.99 -47.75
CA ILE A 8 29.22 -20.25 -46.34
C ILE A 8 30.41 -21.21 -46.22
N LYS A 9 30.60 -22.11 -47.20
CA LYS A 9 31.73 -23.05 -47.25
C LYS A 9 33.12 -22.39 -47.27
N GLY A 10 33.20 -21.09 -47.59
CA GLY A 10 34.44 -20.32 -47.56
C GLY A 10 34.93 -19.96 -46.14
N TYR A 11 34.09 -20.14 -45.11
CA TYR A 11 34.41 -19.81 -43.73
C TYR A 11 34.57 -21.09 -42.91
N ARG A 12 35.74 -21.30 -42.29
CA ARG A 12 36.09 -22.54 -41.56
C ARG A 12 35.47 -22.62 -40.16
N ASP A 13 35.01 -21.49 -39.67
CA ASP A 13 34.56 -21.21 -38.31
C ASP A 13 33.03 -21.03 -38.21
N PHE A 14 32.32 -21.20 -39.32
CA PHE A 14 30.86 -21.21 -39.36
C PHE A 14 30.32 -22.61 -39.69
N THR A 15 29.32 -23.05 -38.92
CA THR A 15 28.61 -24.32 -39.11
C THR A 15 27.14 -24.07 -39.37
N TRP A 16 26.59 -24.71 -40.41
CA TRP A 16 25.18 -24.61 -40.79
C TRP A 16 24.41 -25.85 -40.33
N ASP A 17 23.34 -25.67 -39.55
CA ASP A 17 22.53 -26.75 -38.97
C ASP A 17 21.19 -26.95 -39.72
N GLY A 18 21.11 -26.55 -40.99
CA GLY A 18 19.87 -26.65 -41.79
C GLY A 18 18.90 -25.49 -41.62
N ASP A 19 18.88 -24.83 -40.44
CA ASP A 19 18.01 -23.68 -40.12
C ASP A 19 18.79 -22.42 -39.73
N LYS A 20 19.91 -22.54 -39.01
CA LYS A 20 20.67 -21.40 -38.45
C LYS A 20 22.16 -21.55 -38.70
N LEU A 21 22.84 -20.41 -38.87
CA LEU A 21 24.29 -20.33 -38.98
C LEU A 21 24.91 -20.07 -37.60
N PHE A 22 25.87 -20.90 -37.21
CA PHE A 22 26.54 -20.80 -35.91
C PHE A 22 28.03 -20.52 -36.10
N CYS A 23 28.57 -19.57 -35.34
CA CYS A 23 30.00 -19.34 -35.25
C CYS A 23 30.61 -20.10 -34.08
N THR A 24 31.51 -21.02 -34.40
CA THR A 24 32.20 -21.87 -33.40
C THR A 24 33.15 -21.04 -32.53
N VAL A 25 33.78 -20.02 -33.11
CA VAL A 25 34.72 -19.13 -32.42
C VAL A 25 34.02 -18.14 -31.48
N CYS A 26 32.89 -17.59 -31.90
CA CYS A 26 32.13 -16.61 -31.10
C CYS A 26 31.06 -17.25 -30.22
N SER A 27 30.78 -18.54 -30.39
CA SER A 27 29.68 -19.27 -29.74
C SER A 27 28.34 -18.54 -29.86
N LYS A 28 28.05 -18.03 -31.06
CA LYS A 28 26.85 -17.23 -31.35
C LYS A 28 26.15 -17.69 -32.62
N ILE A 29 24.83 -17.61 -32.58
CA ILE A 29 23.99 -17.73 -33.77
C ILE A 29 24.05 -16.43 -34.55
N ILE A 30 24.32 -16.52 -35.85
CA ILE A 30 24.37 -15.41 -36.78
C ILE A 30 23.16 -15.53 -37.71
N HIS A 31 22.46 -14.42 -37.90
CA HIS A 31 21.42 -14.33 -38.91
C HIS A 31 22.08 -14.32 -40.30
N ALA A 32 21.87 -15.39 -41.07
CA ALA A 32 22.50 -15.60 -42.36
C ALA A 32 21.68 -15.05 -43.54
N ASP A 33 20.68 -14.20 -43.26
CA ASP A 33 19.71 -13.67 -44.24
C ASP A 33 20.40 -12.97 -45.43
N LYS A 34 21.59 -12.41 -45.21
CA LYS A 34 22.45 -11.80 -46.25
C LYS A 34 23.92 -12.11 -45.98
N LYS A 35 24.68 -12.42 -47.03
CA LYS A 35 26.14 -12.67 -46.97
C LYS A 35 26.90 -11.55 -46.24
N PHE A 36 26.52 -10.29 -46.48
CA PHE A 36 27.14 -9.13 -45.84
C PHE A 36 27.12 -9.18 -44.30
N ILE A 37 26.06 -9.72 -43.68
CA ILE A 37 25.93 -9.80 -42.21
C ILE A 37 26.96 -10.78 -41.64
N VAL A 38 27.19 -11.89 -42.36
CA VAL A 38 28.19 -12.90 -41.99
C VAL A 38 29.59 -12.35 -42.21
N ASP A 39 29.84 -11.65 -43.31
CA ASP A 39 31.12 -11.00 -43.59
C ASP A 39 31.45 -9.93 -42.51
N GLN A 40 30.44 -9.17 -42.06
CA GLN A 40 30.59 -8.17 -41.01
C GLN A 40 30.91 -8.81 -39.65
N HIS A 41 30.27 -9.95 -39.34
CA HIS A 41 30.59 -10.72 -38.14
C HIS A 41 32.03 -11.24 -38.17
N ALA A 42 32.44 -11.87 -39.28
CA ALA A 42 33.79 -12.41 -39.45
C ALA A 42 34.88 -11.35 -39.31
N LYS A 43 34.60 -10.12 -39.76
CA LYS A 43 35.53 -8.98 -39.68
C LYS A 43 35.47 -8.21 -38.36
N CYS A 44 34.56 -8.55 -37.44
CA CYS A 44 34.44 -7.76 -36.20
C CYS A 44 35.63 -8.01 -35.26
N SER A 45 36.07 -6.96 -34.55
CA SER A 45 37.23 -7.04 -33.65
C SER A 45 37.10 -8.13 -32.59
N LYS A 46 35.88 -8.38 -32.11
CA LYS A 46 35.57 -9.44 -31.14
C LYS A 46 35.79 -10.84 -31.72
N HIS A 47 35.45 -11.04 -32.99
CA HIS A 47 35.62 -12.31 -33.68
C HIS A 47 37.09 -12.60 -33.93
N ILE A 48 37.85 -11.61 -34.44
CA ILE A 48 39.29 -11.72 -34.69
C ILE A 48 40.06 -12.02 -33.40
N LEU A 49 39.73 -11.35 -32.29
CA LEU A 49 40.34 -11.62 -30.98
C LEU A 49 40.03 -13.02 -30.45
N ASN A 50 38.82 -13.54 -30.72
CA ASN A 50 38.44 -14.88 -30.29
C ASN A 50 39.08 -15.96 -31.18
N MET A 51 39.27 -15.71 -32.47
CA MET A 51 40.01 -16.57 -33.40
C MET A 51 41.44 -16.78 -32.86
N GLN A 52 42.14 -15.68 -32.55
CA GLN A 52 43.50 -15.70 -32.00
C GLN A 52 43.60 -16.42 -30.64
N LYS A 53 42.53 -16.39 -29.83
CA LYS A 53 42.47 -17.12 -28.55
C LYS A 53 42.19 -18.62 -28.72
N SER A 54 41.48 -19.00 -29.78
CA SER A 54 41.10 -20.40 -30.04
C SER A 54 42.25 -21.25 -30.57
N GLU A 55 43.28 -20.63 -31.14
CA GLU A 55 44.50 -21.31 -31.60
C GLU A 55 45.44 -21.73 -30.44
N GLY A 56 45.17 -21.29 -29.20
CA GLY A 56 46.06 -21.46 -28.05
C GLY A 56 45.56 -22.30 -26.86
N GLY A 57 44.42 -23.00 -26.94
CA GLY A 57 43.96 -23.76 -25.76
C GLY A 57 42.70 -24.64 -25.94
N THR A 58 42.84 -25.88 -25.46
CA THR A 58 41.92 -27.02 -25.54
C THR A 58 40.60 -26.80 -24.78
N SER A 59 39.52 -27.41 -25.33
CA SER A 59 38.16 -27.63 -24.78
C SER A 59 37.06 -26.82 -25.48
N GLN A 60 36.62 -27.31 -26.65
CA GLN A 60 35.30 -26.95 -27.18
C GLN A 60 34.22 -27.52 -26.25
N GLN A 61 33.58 -26.66 -25.46
CA GLN A 61 32.36 -27.03 -24.75
C GLN A 61 31.25 -27.31 -25.78
N THR A 62 30.61 -28.47 -25.68
CA THR A 62 29.52 -28.84 -26.58
C THR A 62 28.31 -27.93 -26.36
N LEU A 63 27.56 -27.65 -27.44
CA LEU A 63 26.36 -26.80 -27.43
C LEU A 63 25.34 -27.23 -26.34
N LYS A 64 25.21 -28.54 -26.10
CA LYS A 64 24.40 -29.11 -25.01
C LYS A 64 24.85 -28.67 -23.62
N THR A 65 26.14 -28.49 -23.40
CA THR A 65 26.71 -28.09 -22.10
C THR A 65 26.48 -26.60 -21.84
N CYS A 66 26.66 -25.76 -22.86
CA CYS A 66 26.34 -24.33 -22.79
C CYS A 66 24.84 -24.08 -22.56
N LEU A 67 23.96 -24.83 -23.24
CA LEU A 67 22.51 -24.74 -23.05
C LEU A 67 22.07 -25.19 -21.65
N LYS A 68 22.70 -26.23 -21.09
CA LYS A 68 22.43 -26.67 -19.71
C LYS A 68 22.87 -25.63 -18.68
N GLN A 69 24.02 -24.98 -18.87
CA GLN A 69 24.51 -23.93 -17.97
C GLN A 69 23.66 -22.66 -18.05
N SER A 70 23.26 -22.22 -19.25
CA SER A 70 22.39 -21.05 -19.41
C SER A 70 20.99 -21.30 -18.85
N ALA A 71 20.44 -22.51 -18.99
CA ALA A 71 19.20 -22.90 -18.35
C ALA A 71 19.29 -22.83 -16.81
N LYS A 72 20.37 -23.36 -16.21
CA LYS A 72 20.61 -23.26 -14.76
C LYS A 72 20.70 -21.82 -14.28
N HIS A 73 21.44 -20.97 -14.99
CA HIS A 73 21.57 -19.55 -14.66
C HIS A 73 20.22 -18.82 -14.77
N THR A 74 19.40 -19.16 -15.75
CA THR A 74 18.06 -18.57 -15.93
C THR A 74 17.12 -18.94 -14.77
N VAL A 75 17.17 -20.19 -14.30
CA VAL A 75 16.38 -20.63 -13.13
C VAL A 75 16.82 -19.90 -11.87
N GLN A 76 18.14 -19.82 -11.63
CA GLN A 76 18.69 -19.12 -10.47
C GLN A 76 18.34 -17.62 -10.48
N GLN A 77 18.43 -16.97 -11.64
CA GLN A 77 18.04 -15.56 -11.79
C GLN A 77 16.54 -15.36 -11.50
N LYS A 78 15.67 -16.25 -12.01
CA LYS A 78 14.23 -16.15 -11.76
C LYS A 78 13.91 -16.32 -10.26
N GLN A 79 14.53 -17.29 -9.61
CA GLN A 79 14.37 -17.50 -8.17
C GLN A 79 14.86 -16.28 -7.37
N PHE A 80 16.05 -15.77 -7.68
CA PHE A 80 16.59 -14.55 -7.06
C PHE A 80 15.63 -13.37 -7.22
N ASN A 81 15.09 -13.16 -8.41
CA ASN A 81 14.14 -12.07 -8.67
C ASN A 81 12.86 -12.22 -7.83
N GLU A 82 12.31 -13.43 -7.71
CA GLU A 82 11.12 -13.69 -6.88
C GLU A 82 11.41 -13.45 -5.39
N GLU A 83 12.53 -13.95 -4.86
CA GLU A 83 12.91 -13.78 -3.45
C GLU A 83 13.21 -12.33 -3.10
N LEU A 84 13.96 -11.62 -3.96
CA LEU A 84 14.24 -10.19 -3.79
C LEU A 84 12.94 -9.37 -3.83
N CYS A 85 12.06 -9.65 -4.79
CA CYS A 85 10.76 -8.98 -4.89
C CYS A 85 9.92 -9.20 -3.63
N LYS A 86 9.84 -10.44 -3.15
CA LYS A 86 9.13 -10.80 -1.92
C LYS A 86 9.68 -10.02 -0.73
N ALA A 87 11.00 -10.05 -0.52
CA ALA A 87 11.66 -9.36 0.59
C ALA A 87 11.33 -7.86 0.58
N MET A 88 11.48 -7.21 -0.57
CA MET A 88 11.18 -5.78 -0.70
C MET A 88 9.72 -5.45 -0.39
N ILE A 89 8.77 -6.20 -0.95
CA ILE A 89 7.33 -5.96 -0.72
C ILE A 89 6.98 -6.20 0.75
N THR A 90 7.43 -7.30 1.35
CA THR A 90 7.14 -7.62 2.75
C THR A 90 7.76 -6.63 3.73
N SER A 91 8.87 -6.01 3.36
CA SER A 91 9.54 -4.97 4.16
C SER A 91 9.04 -3.55 3.85
N ASN A 92 7.97 -3.40 3.06
CA ASN A 92 7.43 -2.11 2.63
C ASN A 92 8.48 -1.21 1.95
N ILE A 93 9.38 -1.81 1.16
CA ILE A 93 10.41 -1.11 0.39
C ILE A 93 9.93 -0.98 -1.07
N PRO A 94 9.75 0.25 -1.58
CA PRO A 94 9.35 0.43 -2.98
C PRO A 94 10.35 -0.18 -3.95
N LEU A 95 9.87 -0.97 -4.92
CA LEU A 95 10.72 -1.61 -5.96
C LEU A 95 11.56 -0.61 -6.74
N ALA A 96 11.09 0.64 -6.88
CA ALA A 96 11.84 1.73 -7.52
C ALA A 96 13.21 2.00 -6.85
N LYS A 97 13.39 1.59 -5.58
CA LYS A 97 14.69 1.70 -4.90
C LYS A 97 15.78 0.85 -5.58
N LEU A 98 15.44 -0.20 -6.33
CA LEU A 98 16.41 -0.99 -7.10
C LEU A 98 17.06 -0.21 -8.25
N ASN A 99 16.44 0.89 -8.69
CA ASN A 99 17.03 1.76 -9.70
C ASN A 99 18.10 2.69 -9.10
N ASN A 100 18.26 2.72 -7.77
CA ASN A 100 19.34 3.48 -7.14
C ASN A 100 20.70 2.84 -7.45
N PRO A 101 21.66 3.58 -8.05
CA PRO A 101 22.96 3.02 -8.45
C PRO A 101 23.77 2.44 -7.29
N ASN A 102 23.77 3.10 -6.12
CA ASN A 102 24.53 2.65 -4.95
C ASN A 102 23.97 1.34 -4.39
N LEU A 103 22.64 1.24 -4.27
CA LEU A 103 22.00 0.00 -3.82
C LEU A 103 22.26 -1.13 -4.82
N ARG A 104 22.13 -0.85 -6.12
CA ARG A 104 22.35 -1.83 -7.18
C ARG A 104 23.80 -2.33 -7.21
N GLN A 105 24.77 -1.43 -7.04
CA GLN A 105 26.19 -1.78 -6.96
C GLN A 105 26.49 -2.60 -5.70
N PHE A 106 25.94 -2.19 -4.56
CA PHE A 106 26.07 -2.93 -3.30
C PHE A 106 25.55 -4.36 -3.44
N LEU A 107 24.31 -4.53 -3.90
CA LEU A 107 23.70 -5.85 -4.09
C LEU A 107 24.47 -6.67 -5.14
N GLY A 108 24.86 -6.06 -6.26
CA GLY A 108 25.65 -6.73 -7.30
C GLY A 108 26.99 -7.24 -6.76
N LYS A 109 27.66 -6.47 -5.91
CA LYS A 109 28.95 -6.84 -5.29
C LYS A 109 28.82 -8.07 -4.37
N PHE A 110 27.79 -8.11 -3.53
CA PHE A 110 27.67 -9.15 -2.50
C PHE A 110 26.87 -10.39 -2.95
N CYS A 111 25.92 -10.24 -3.87
CA CYS A 111 25.10 -11.36 -4.35
C CYS A 111 25.73 -12.10 -5.52
N ASN A 112 26.69 -11.50 -6.24
CA ASN A 112 27.28 -12.06 -7.46
C ASN A 112 26.24 -12.52 -8.51
N ILE A 113 25.09 -11.85 -8.55
CA ILE A 113 23.97 -12.08 -9.47
C ILE A 113 23.60 -10.72 -10.08
N ASN A 114 23.18 -10.72 -11.35
CA ASN A 114 22.70 -9.49 -11.98
C ASN A 114 21.43 -9.01 -11.28
N ILE A 115 21.46 -7.79 -10.77
CA ILE A 115 20.30 -7.21 -10.09
C ILE A 115 19.26 -6.83 -11.15
N PRO A 116 18.02 -7.30 -11.08
CA PRO A 116 16.98 -6.86 -12.02
C PRO A 116 16.66 -5.38 -11.81
N ASP A 117 16.30 -4.68 -12.87
CA ASP A 117 15.67 -3.37 -12.73
C ASP A 117 14.22 -3.50 -12.22
N GLU A 118 13.64 -2.38 -11.80
CA GLU A 118 12.27 -2.32 -11.31
C GLU A 118 11.24 -2.92 -12.29
N SER A 119 11.35 -2.62 -13.59
CA SER A 119 10.39 -3.06 -14.62
C SER A 119 10.44 -4.58 -14.78
N THR A 120 11.64 -5.15 -14.76
CA THR A 120 11.86 -6.59 -14.82
C THR A 120 11.22 -7.30 -13.62
N ILE A 121 11.40 -6.80 -12.39
CA ILE A 121 10.74 -7.39 -11.22
C ILE A 121 9.22 -7.24 -11.30
N ARG A 122 8.71 -6.05 -11.66
CA ARG A 122 7.26 -5.79 -11.71
C ARG A 122 6.55 -6.75 -12.66
N LYS A 123 7.11 -6.96 -13.85
CA LYS A 123 6.52 -7.85 -14.87
C LYS A 123 6.73 -9.34 -14.55
N GLY A 124 7.87 -9.69 -13.96
CA GLY A 124 8.28 -11.09 -13.80
C GLY A 124 7.83 -11.75 -12.50
N SER A 125 7.74 -11.00 -11.39
CA SER A 125 7.66 -11.57 -10.03
C SER A 125 6.47 -11.10 -9.23
N VAL A 126 6.00 -9.86 -9.41
CA VAL A 126 4.91 -9.29 -8.58
C VAL A 126 3.62 -10.09 -8.72
N ASP A 127 3.19 -10.37 -9.95
CA ASP A 127 1.97 -11.16 -10.19
C ASP A 127 2.07 -12.59 -9.64
N SER A 128 3.26 -13.19 -9.73
CA SER A 128 3.54 -14.53 -9.18
C SER A 128 3.37 -14.52 -7.65
N ILE A 129 3.95 -13.53 -6.97
CA ILE A 129 3.87 -13.38 -5.52
C ILE A 129 2.44 -13.04 -5.07
N PHE A 130 1.76 -12.17 -5.79
CA PHE A 130 0.36 -11.82 -5.53
C PHE A 130 -0.54 -13.06 -5.59
N LYS A 131 -0.46 -13.84 -6.69
CA LYS A 131 -1.22 -15.09 -6.85
C LYS A 131 -0.90 -16.10 -5.76
N LYS A 132 0.38 -16.34 -5.45
CA LYS A 132 0.80 -17.24 -4.35
C LYS A 132 0.23 -16.80 -3.00
N THR A 133 0.23 -15.49 -2.73
CA THR A 133 -0.31 -14.92 -1.49
C THR A 133 -1.81 -15.13 -1.40
N LEU A 134 -2.57 -14.83 -2.46
CA LEU A 134 -4.01 -15.09 -2.51
C LEU A 134 -4.33 -16.58 -2.33
N THR A 135 -3.59 -17.48 -2.99
CA THR A 135 -3.77 -18.94 -2.80
C THR A 135 -3.55 -19.35 -1.35
N ASN A 136 -2.56 -18.77 -0.67
CA ASN A 136 -2.32 -19.08 0.75
C ASN A 136 -3.46 -18.55 1.64
N ILE A 137 -3.94 -17.33 1.40
CA ILE A 137 -5.11 -16.79 2.12
C ILE A 137 -6.33 -17.67 1.87
N LYS A 138 -6.58 -18.08 0.61
CA LYS A 138 -7.68 -18.97 0.24
C LYS A 138 -7.63 -20.28 1.03
N LYS A 139 -6.45 -20.92 1.12
CA LYS A 139 -6.27 -22.15 1.92
C LYS A 139 -6.64 -21.98 3.40
N VAL A 140 -6.35 -20.81 3.98
CA VAL A 140 -6.72 -20.52 5.38
C VAL A 140 -8.24 -20.37 5.53
N VAL A 141 -8.90 -19.77 4.53
CA VAL A 141 -10.33 -19.43 4.61
C VAL A 141 -11.25 -20.58 4.18
N SER A 142 -10.89 -21.37 3.15
CA SER A 142 -11.80 -22.29 2.44
C SER A 142 -12.49 -23.37 3.28
N SER A 143 -12.01 -23.69 4.47
CA SER A 143 -12.58 -24.73 5.33
C SER A 143 -13.19 -24.18 6.62
N ASN A 144 -13.37 -22.87 6.71
CA ASN A 144 -13.84 -22.20 7.92
C ASN A 144 -14.98 -21.23 7.61
N TYR A 145 -15.75 -20.90 8.65
CA TYR A 145 -16.62 -19.73 8.61
C TYR A 145 -15.79 -18.47 8.54
N PHE A 146 -16.20 -17.53 7.69
CA PHE A 146 -15.44 -16.32 7.46
C PHE A 146 -16.31 -15.07 7.53
N TYR A 147 -15.63 -13.96 7.77
CA TYR A 147 -16.19 -12.62 7.75
C TYR A 147 -15.53 -11.77 6.67
N ILE A 148 -16.24 -10.75 6.22
CA ILE A 148 -15.73 -9.75 5.30
C ILE A 148 -15.93 -8.37 5.91
N ILE A 149 -14.89 -7.54 5.86
CA ILE A 149 -14.98 -6.12 6.16
C ILE A 149 -14.86 -5.36 4.84
N VAL A 150 -15.83 -4.49 4.55
CA VAL A 150 -15.77 -3.60 3.38
C VAL A 150 -15.80 -2.16 3.81
N ASP A 151 -14.87 -1.40 3.25
CA ASP A 151 -14.81 0.04 3.42
C ASP A 151 -14.56 0.73 2.07
N GLU A 152 -15.12 1.92 1.91
CA GLU A 152 -14.95 2.76 0.73
C GLU A 152 -14.12 3.98 1.09
N THR A 153 -13.09 4.24 0.29
CA THR A 153 -12.20 5.39 0.46
C THR A 153 -12.16 6.20 -0.82
N THR A 154 -12.20 7.52 -0.69
CA THR A 154 -11.95 8.43 -1.81
C THR A 154 -10.48 8.80 -1.84
N ASP A 155 -9.81 8.54 -2.96
CA ASP A 155 -8.40 8.90 -3.13
C ASP A 155 -8.20 10.41 -3.41
N SER A 156 -6.94 10.85 -3.47
CA SER A 156 -6.59 12.25 -3.74
C SER A 156 -7.06 12.77 -5.10
N CYS A 157 -7.45 11.89 -6.01
CA CYS A 157 -8.00 12.22 -7.33
C CYS A 157 -9.53 12.17 -7.35
N GLY A 158 -10.19 11.98 -6.19
CA GLY A 158 -11.64 11.88 -6.09
C GLY A 158 -12.21 10.54 -6.59
N ARG A 159 -11.38 9.51 -6.74
CA ARG A 159 -11.84 8.18 -7.17
C ARG A 159 -12.29 7.37 -5.96
N TYR A 160 -13.47 6.78 -6.05
CA TYR A 160 -13.98 5.83 -5.06
C TYR A 160 -13.24 4.50 -5.19
N ILE A 161 -12.59 4.06 -4.13
CA ILE A 161 -11.88 2.79 -4.05
C ILE A 161 -12.52 1.97 -2.94
N ALA A 162 -13.08 0.81 -3.29
CA ALA A 162 -13.58 -0.14 -2.31
C ALA A 162 -12.49 -1.15 -1.97
N HIS A 163 -12.33 -1.41 -0.67
CA HIS A 163 -11.44 -2.41 -0.11
C HIS A 163 -12.25 -3.50 0.56
N ALA A 164 -11.85 -4.75 0.40
CA ALA A 164 -12.44 -5.89 1.09
C ALA A 164 -11.34 -6.66 1.83
N LEU A 165 -11.50 -6.75 3.15
CA LEU A 165 -10.75 -7.66 4.00
C LEU A 165 -11.56 -8.94 4.20
N ILE A 166 -10.88 -10.08 4.25
CA ILE A 166 -11.45 -11.37 4.61
C ILE A 166 -10.71 -11.95 5.80
N GLY A 167 -11.43 -12.55 6.74
CA GLY A 167 -10.85 -13.21 7.89
C GLY A 167 -11.68 -14.41 8.33
N VAL A 168 -11.05 -15.32 9.08
CA VAL A 168 -11.72 -16.50 9.63
C VAL A 168 -12.33 -16.15 10.99
N LEU A 169 -13.54 -16.65 11.26
CA LEU A 169 -14.15 -16.59 12.57
C LEU A 169 -13.57 -17.72 13.44
N GLU A 170 -12.88 -17.35 14.51
CA GLU A 170 -12.33 -18.27 15.51
C GLU A 170 -13.05 -18.04 16.85
N GLU A 171 -13.31 -19.10 17.61
CA GLU A 171 -14.10 -19.01 18.86
C GLU A 171 -13.38 -18.22 19.97
N ALA A 172 -12.07 -18.38 20.07
CA ALA A 172 -11.29 -17.91 21.22
C ALA A 172 -10.56 -16.58 20.97
N THR A 173 -10.25 -16.25 19.71
CA THR A 173 -9.38 -15.13 19.36
C THR A 173 -9.87 -14.38 18.12
N PRO A 174 -9.68 -13.06 18.03
CA PRO A 174 -9.89 -12.35 16.78
C PRO A 174 -8.95 -12.91 15.69
N GLY A 175 -9.54 -13.59 14.70
CA GLY A 175 -8.78 -14.16 13.58
C GLY A 175 -8.11 -13.08 12.73
N ARG A 176 -6.99 -13.43 12.08
CA ARG A 176 -6.26 -12.50 11.20
C ARG A 176 -7.08 -12.14 9.96
N SER A 177 -7.20 -10.83 9.70
CA SER A 177 -7.77 -10.29 8.46
C SER A 177 -6.72 -10.14 7.36
N TYR A 178 -7.15 -10.33 6.11
CA TYR A 178 -6.33 -10.19 4.91
C TYR A 178 -7.03 -9.32 3.87
N LEU A 179 -6.34 -8.33 3.32
CA LEU A 179 -6.83 -7.59 2.16
C LEU A 179 -6.76 -8.50 0.92
N PHE A 180 -7.92 -8.86 0.38
CA PHE A 180 -8.01 -9.75 -0.78
C PHE A 180 -8.54 -9.07 -2.03
N ALA A 181 -9.24 -7.94 -1.88
CA ALA A 181 -9.69 -7.13 -3.01
C ALA A 181 -9.59 -5.63 -2.71
N SER A 182 -9.14 -4.88 -3.71
CA SER A 182 -9.17 -3.42 -3.74
C SER A 182 -9.45 -2.99 -5.18
N LYS A 183 -10.57 -2.30 -5.42
CA LYS A 183 -11.00 -1.95 -6.77
C LYS A 183 -11.60 -0.56 -6.82
N LYS A 184 -11.32 0.15 -7.92
CA LYS A 184 -12.00 1.40 -8.23
C LYS A 184 -13.48 1.12 -8.53
N LEU A 185 -14.36 1.91 -7.93
CA LEU A 185 -15.78 1.94 -8.24
C LEU A 185 -16.09 3.13 -9.14
N GLU A 186 -17.11 2.98 -9.99
CA GLU A 186 -17.63 4.09 -10.79
C GLU A 186 -18.40 5.09 -9.92
N LYS A 187 -19.14 4.58 -8.93
CA LYS A 187 -19.97 5.34 -7.99
C LYS A 187 -20.03 4.59 -6.66
N ALA A 188 -20.13 5.31 -5.55
CA ALA A 188 -20.40 4.74 -4.22
C ALA A 188 -21.93 4.60 -4.03
N ASN A 189 -22.49 3.42 -4.28
CA ASN A 189 -23.89 3.12 -4.00
C ASN A 189 -24.09 1.64 -3.65
N ASN A 190 -25.30 1.31 -3.19
CA ASN A 190 -25.60 -0.04 -2.71
C ASN A 190 -25.36 -1.14 -3.77
N LEU A 191 -25.66 -0.88 -5.05
CA LEU A 191 -25.51 -1.87 -6.11
C LEU A 191 -24.04 -2.08 -6.49
N THR A 192 -23.25 -1.02 -6.57
CA THR A 192 -21.82 -1.12 -6.90
C THR A 192 -21.05 -1.84 -5.81
N ILE A 193 -21.37 -1.60 -4.54
CA ILE A 193 -20.79 -2.32 -3.41
C ILE A 193 -21.22 -3.80 -3.42
N THR A 194 -22.52 -4.07 -3.61
CA THR A 194 -23.02 -5.46 -3.69
C THR A 194 -22.29 -6.25 -4.77
N ARG A 195 -22.17 -5.67 -5.98
CA ARG A 195 -21.44 -6.27 -7.11
C ARG A 195 -19.95 -6.44 -6.78
N PHE A 196 -19.31 -5.41 -6.21
CA PHE A 196 -17.91 -5.49 -5.80
C PHE A 196 -17.64 -6.67 -4.87
N VAL A 197 -18.50 -6.89 -3.87
CA VAL A 197 -18.37 -8.02 -2.94
C VAL A 197 -18.58 -9.34 -3.66
N GLN A 198 -19.66 -9.48 -4.43
CA GLN A 198 -19.96 -10.71 -5.17
C GLN A 198 -18.86 -11.08 -6.17
N ASP A 199 -18.40 -10.12 -6.96
CA ASP A 199 -17.35 -10.33 -7.96
C ASP A 199 -16.03 -10.69 -7.27
N SER A 200 -15.69 -10.00 -6.18
CA SER A 200 -14.43 -10.25 -5.47
C SER A 200 -14.43 -11.62 -4.80
N LEU A 201 -15.54 -12.01 -4.18
CA LEU A 201 -15.74 -13.33 -3.61
C LEU A 201 -15.67 -14.41 -4.68
N THR A 202 -16.44 -14.27 -5.76
CA THR A 202 -16.44 -15.25 -6.86
C THR A 202 -15.04 -15.45 -7.40
N ASN A 203 -14.33 -14.36 -7.74
CA ASN A 203 -12.96 -14.44 -8.25
C ASN A 203 -11.96 -15.05 -7.25
N PHE A 204 -12.14 -14.79 -5.95
CA PHE A 204 -11.25 -15.31 -4.91
C PHE A 204 -11.44 -16.82 -4.70
N PHE A 205 -12.68 -17.31 -4.77
CA PHE A 205 -12.99 -18.71 -4.52
C PHE A 205 -12.94 -19.61 -5.76
N LEU A 206 -12.95 -19.08 -6.99
CA LEU A 206 -12.77 -19.87 -8.20
C LEU A 206 -11.51 -20.78 -8.14
N PRO A 207 -11.56 -22.01 -8.69
CA PRO A 207 -12.71 -22.65 -9.34
C PRO A 207 -13.75 -23.23 -8.37
N ASP A 208 -13.48 -23.21 -7.06
CA ASP A 208 -14.36 -23.75 -6.05
C ASP A 208 -15.58 -22.82 -5.84
N ALA A 209 -16.75 -23.41 -5.59
CA ALA A 209 -17.92 -22.64 -5.25
C ALA A 209 -17.88 -22.22 -3.78
N ILE A 210 -18.35 -21.01 -3.49
CA ILE A 210 -18.64 -20.59 -2.12
C ILE A 210 -19.89 -21.33 -1.69
N THR A 211 -19.82 -22.11 -0.62
CA THR A 211 -21.03 -22.56 0.07
C THR A 211 -21.62 -21.35 0.78
N GLY A 212 -22.87 -20.98 0.47
CA GLY A 212 -23.50 -19.78 1.00
C GLY A 212 -23.49 -19.69 2.53
N GLU A 213 -23.36 -20.83 3.20
CA GLU A 213 -23.32 -21.04 4.65
C GLU A 213 -21.96 -20.66 5.29
N THR A 214 -20.89 -20.45 4.51
CA THR A 214 -19.55 -20.13 5.07
C THR A 214 -19.33 -18.64 5.30
N PHE A 215 -20.07 -17.77 4.60
CA PHE A 215 -20.00 -16.33 4.80
C PHE A 215 -20.99 -15.90 5.88
N ILE A 216 -20.49 -15.71 7.10
CA ILE A 216 -21.36 -15.50 8.28
C ILE A 216 -21.47 -14.04 8.70
N LEU A 217 -20.43 -13.22 8.49
CA LEU A 217 -20.41 -11.86 9.03
C LEU A 217 -19.91 -10.85 7.99
N PHE A 218 -20.75 -9.88 7.67
CA PHE A 218 -20.40 -8.72 6.87
C PHE A 218 -20.29 -7.50 7.77
N LEU A 219 -19.15 -6.81 7.73
CA LEU A 219 -18.91 -5.55 8.44
C LEU A 219 -18.73 -4.43 7.42
N SER A 220 -19.44 -3.31 7.62
CA SER A 220 -19.30 -2.11 6.78
C SER A 220 -19.55 -0.84 7.57
N ASP A 221 -19.38 0.33 6.93
CA ASP A 221 -19.88 1.58 7.49
C ASP A 221 -21.42 1.55 7.72
N ALA A 222 -21.91 2.52 8.49
CA ALA A 222 -23.34 2.71 8.79
C ALA A 222 -24.07 3.63 7.81
N ALA A 223 -23.49 3.93 6.65
CA ALA A 223 -24.11 4.76 5.63
C ALA A 223 -25.31 4.03 5.03
N PRO A 224 -26.41 4.74 4.68
CA PRO A 224 -27.63 4.09 4.19
C PRO A 224 -27.43 3.17 2.98
N TYR A 225 -26.48 3.50 2.11
CA TYR A 225 -26.20 2.69 0.93
C TYR A 225 -25.41 1.42 1.26
N MET A 226 -24.55 1.40 2.28
CA MET A 226 -23.90 0.18 2.76
C MET A 226 -24.88 -0.74 3.49
N VAL A 227 -25.77 -0.18 4.32
CA VAL A 227 -26.90 -0.92 4.93
C VAL A 227 -27.75 -1.59 3.86
N LYS A 228 -28.11 -0.85 2.80
CA LYS A 228 -28.84 -1.42 1.67
C LYS A 228 -28.01 -2.45 0.89
N ALA A 229 -26.69 -2.31 0.80
CA ALA A 229 -25.82 -3.32 0.19
C ALA A 229 -25.79 -4.62 1.02
N GLY A 230 -25.66 -4.53 2.34
CA GLY A 230 -25.74 -5.68 3.24
C GLY A 230 -27.10 -6.40 3.12
N GLN A 231 -28.20 -5.65 3.06
CA GLN A 231 -29.53 -6.22 2.79
C GLN A 231 -29.63 -6.93 1.44
N ASN A 232 -28.99 -6.41 0.39
CA ASN A 232 -28.94 -7.07 -0.91
C ASN A 232 -28.10 -8.35 -0.84
N LEU A 233 -26.93 -8.31 -0.20
CA LEU A 233 -26.06 -9.47 -0.01
C LEU A 233 -26.76 -10.57 0.79
N LYS A 234 -27.59 -10.21 1.77
CA LYS A 234 -28.36 -11.17 2.59
C LYS A 234 -29.36 -12.01 1.77
N LYS A 235 -29.77 -11.53 0.60
CA LYS A 235 -30.61 -12.32 -0.34
C LYS A 235 -29.83 -13.46 -1.00
N PHE A 236 -28.50 -13.33 -1.10
CA PHE A 236 -27.61 -14.34 -1.68
C PHE A 236 -26.96 -15.21 -0.60
N TYR A 237 -26.75 -14.66 0.59
CA TYR A 237 -26.14 -15.31 1.75
C TYR A 237 -27.11 -15.17 2.93
N SER A 238 -28.05 -16.09 3.08
CA SER A 238 -29.15 -15.98 4.04
C SER A 238 -28.69 -15.94 5.50
N ASP A 239 -27.64 -16.70 5.82
CA ASP A 239 -27.10 -16.85 7.18
C ASP A 239 -26.15 -15.71 7.56
N MET A 240 -25.82 -14.85 6.59
CA MET A 240 -24.93 -13.72 6.80
C MET A 240 -25.61 -12.64 7.67
N LEU A 241 -24.92 -12.29 8.75
CA LEU A 241 -25.23 -11.17 9.62
C LEU A 241 -24.50 -9.93 9.10
N HIS A 242 -25.24 -8.85 8.88
CA HIS A 242 -24.66 -7.54 8.59
C HIS A 242 -24.55 -6.74 9.89
N VAL A 243 -23.34 -6.28 10.22
CA VAL A 243 -23.05 -5.41 11.36
C VAL A 243 -22.43 -4.11 10.84
N THR A 244 -22.92 -2.98 11.33
CA THR A 244 -22.38 -1.66 11.04
C THR A 244 -21.20 -1.33 11.95
N CYS A 245 -20.27 -0.53 11.44
CA CYS A 245 -19.06 -0.14 12.16
C CYS A 245 -19.41 0.67 13.42
N LEU A 246 -19.20 0.07 14.59
CA LEU A 246 -19.40 0.69 15.91
C LEU A 246 -18.54 1.95 16.09
N ALA A 247 -17.35 2.00 15.50
CA ALA A 247 -16.47 3.16 15.63
C ALA A 247 -17.11 4.42 15.00
N HIS A 248 -17.87 4.26 13.90
CA HIS A 248 -18.62 5.38 13.31
C HIS A 248 -19.79 5.81 14.21
N GLU A 249 -20.47 4.86 14.84
CA GLU A 249 -21.55 5.16 15.79
C GLU A 249 -21.03 5.90 17.01
N ILE A 250 -19.88 5.50 17.55
CA ILE A 250 -19.27 6.18 18.70
C ILE A 250 -18.74 7.56 18.29
N ASN A 251 -18.22 7.73 17.07
CA ASN A 251 -17.89 9.06 16.56
C ASN A 251 -19.13 9.97 16.48
N ARG A 252 -20.30 9.45 16.10
CA ARG A 252 -21.55 10.23 16.13
C ARG A 252 -21.90 10.68 17.54
N VAL A 253 -21.71 9.83 18.55
CA VAL A 253 -21.89 10.22 19.96
C VAL A 253 -20.94 11.36 20.33
N ALA A 254 -19.67 11.28 19.94
CA ALA A 254 -18.70 12.35 20.19
C ALA A 254 -19.11 13.69 19.52
N GLU A 255 -19.64 13.63 18.30
CA GLU A 255 -20.17 14.82 17.61
C GLU A 255 -21.40 15.40 18.32
N CYS A 256 -22.34 14.56 18.78
CA CYS A 256 -23.49 15.03 19.57
C CYS A 256 -23.05 15.69 20.89
N ILE A 257 -22.03 15.14 21.56
CA ILE A 257 -21.44 15.77 22.75
C ILE A 257 -20.88 17.14 22.35
N ARG A 258 -20.07 17.24 21.30
CA ARG A 258 -19.54 18.52 20.83
C ARG A 258 -20.63 19.56 20.58
N GLU A 259 -21.72 19.17 19.92
CA GLU A 259 -22.85 20.04 19.59
C GLU A 259 -23.62 20.50 20.83
N ALA A 260 -23.68 19.69 21.89
CA ALA A 260 -24.28 20.06 23.16
C ALA A 260 -23.46 21.10 23.95
N PHE A 261 -22.17 21.29 23.63
CA PHE A 261 -21.27 22.25 24.29
C PHE A 261 -20.72 23.33 23.32
N PRO A 262 -21.59 24.18 22.75
CA PRO A 262 -21.19 25.16 21.74
C PRO A 262 -20.16 26.19 22.26
N LEU A 263 -20.23 26.58 23.53
CA LEU A 263 -19.28 27.53 24.13
C LEU A 263 -17.86 26.97 24.23
N VAL A 264 -17.75 25.70 24.62
CA VAL A 264 -16.46 24.99 24.67
C VAL A 264 -15.92 24.80 23.25
N ASN A 265 -16.78 24.43 22.31
CA ASN A 265 -16.41 24.30 20.90
C ASN A 265 -15.89 25.62 20.31
N ASP A 266 -16.55 26.74 20.58
CA ASP A 266 -16.12 28.07 20.15
C ASP A 266 -14.77 28.44 20.78
N MET A 267 -14.59 28.19 22.08
CA MET A 267 -13.32 28.43 22.77
C MET A 267 -12.18 27.65 22.08
N ILE A 268 -12.34 26.35 21.87
CA ILE A 268 -11.33 25.51 21.20
C ILE A 268 -11.02 26.06 19.80
N ASN A 269 -12.04 26.47 19.04
CA ASN A 269 -11.87 27.02 17.70
C ASN A 269 -11.14 28.37 17.68
N PHE A 270 -11.45 29.28 18.60
CA PHE A 270 -10.78 30.58 18.67
C PHE A 270 -9.34 30.46 19.17
N VAL A 271 -9.09 29.61 20.18
CA VAL A 271 -7.73 29.37 20.66
C VAL A 271 -6.87 28.69 19.59
N LYS A 272 -7.43 27.73 18.84
CA LYS A 272 -6.76 27.15 17.66
C LYS A 272 -6.33 28.24 16.67
N LYS A 273 -7.21 29.19 16.35
CA LYS A 273 -6.90 30.31 15.44
C LYS A 273 -5.80 31.23 15.99
N LEU A 274 -5.64 31.34 17.31
CA LEU A 274 -4.59 32.18 17.91
C LEU A 274 -3.18 31.67 17.62
N PHE A 275 -2.99 30.36 17.65
CA PHE A 275 -1.68 29.72 17.47
C PHE A 275 -1.44 29.24 16.03
N LEU A 276 -2.49 29.15 15.21
CA LEU A 276 -2.36 28.73 13.81
C LEU A 276 -1.48 29.72 13.03
N LYS A 277 -0.33 29.25 12.53
CA LYS A 277 0.64 30.05 11.76
C LYS A 277 1.17 31.30 12.51
N ALA A 278 1.21 31.28 13.84
CA ALA A 278 1.68 32.41 14.66
C ALA A 278 2.95 32.04 15.46
N PRO A 279 4.15 32.05 14.84
CA PRO A 279 5.39 31.58 15.46
C PRO A 279 5.75 32.33 16.74
N ILE A 280 5.53 33.65 16.79
CA ILE A 280 5.80 34.49 17.97
C ILE A 280 4.91 34.05 19.16
N ARG A 281 3.62 33.81 18.93
CA ARG A 281 2.69 33.37 19.98
C ARG A 281 2.99 31.94 20.45
N ILE A 282 3.41 31.06 19.53
CA ILE A 282 3.86 29.71 19.85
C ILE A 282 5.12 29.75 20.72
N GLN A 283 6.08 30.61 20.39
CA GLN A 283 7.31 30.76 21.17
C GLN A 283 7.01 31.27 22.58
N LEU A 284 6.20 32.32 22.71
CA LEU A 284 5.76 32.83 24.01
C LEU A 284 5.08 31.74 24.86
N TYR A 285 4.21 30.94 24.23
CA TYR A 285 3.56 29.82 24.92
C TYR A 285 4.58 28.81 25.45
N LYS A 286 5.55 28.41 24.62
CA LYS A 286 6.60 27.45 25.02
C LYS A 286 7.50 27.98 26.13
N GLU A 287 7.81 29.28 26.12
CA GLU A 287 8.60 29.93 27.17
C GLU A 287 7.86 29.96 28.51
N LYS A 288 6.54 30.23 28.50
CA LYS A 288 5.71 30.23 29.72
C LYS A 288 5.33 28.83 30.21
N CYS A 289 5.19 27.88 29.31
CA CYS A 289 4.66 26.56 29.58
C CYS A 289 5.55 25.47 28.97
N PRO A 290 6.82 25.34 29.40
CA PRO A 290 7.80 24.45 28.75
C PRO A 290 7.43 22.97 28.83
N ASN A 291 6.68 22.57 29.86
CA ASN A 291 6.29 21.18 30.10
C ASN A 291 4.85 20.86 29.65
N ILE A 292 4.14 21.82 29.04
CA ILE A 292 2.77 21.62 28.56
C ILE A 292 2.81 21.69 27.04
N SER A 293 2.25 20.67 26.39
CA SER A 293 2.12 20.68 24.93
C SER A 293 1.33 21.90 24.45
N LEU A 294 1.54 22.30 23.20
CA LEU A 294 0.67 23.29 22.58
C LEU A 294 -0.78 22.82 22.63
N PRO A 295 -1.76 23.74 22.71
CA PRO A 295 -3.15 23.35 22.69
C PRO A 295 -3.46 22.52 21.45
N PRO A 296 -4.11 21.35 21.61
CA PRO A 296 -4.38 20.44 20.52
C PRO A 296 -5.29 21.10 19.49
N GLN A 297 -5.12 20.69 18.23
CA GLN A 297 -5.91 21.19 17.12
C GLN A 297 -6.84 20.08 16.64
N PRO A 298 -8.14 20.13 16.99
CA PRO A 298 -9.08 19.13 16.52
C PRO A 298 -9.08 19.08 14.99
N VAL A 299 -9.10 17.85 14.48
CA VAL A 299 -9.20 17.54 13.06
C VAL A 299 -10.55 16.87 12.87
N ILE A 300 -11.46 17.54 12.16
CA ILE A 300 -12.85 17.09 12.00
C ILE A 300 -12.91 15.66 11.41
N THR A 301 -11.96 15.30 10.56
CA THR A 301 -11.89 13.97 9.94
C THR A 301 -11.23 12.90 10.80
N ARG A 302 -10.72 13.23 12.00
CA ARG A 302 -10.15 12.27 12.96
C ARG A 302 -11.01 12.24 14.21
N TRP A 303 -11.62 11.08 14.43
CA TRP A 303 -12.53 10.82 15.53
C TRP A 303 -11.87 11.08 16.89
N GLY A 304 -12.65 11.57 17.86
CA GLY A 304 -12.19 11.82 19.23
C GLY A 304 -11.35 13.08 19.44
N THR A 305 -10.75 13.67 18.40
CA THR A 305 -9.78 14.79 18.57
C THR A 305 -10.37 16.05 19.24
N TRP A 306 -11.69 16.27 19.15
CA TRP A 306 -12.34 17.36 19.87
C TRP A 306 -12.47 17.09 21.38
N LEU A 307 -12.78 15.85 21.75
CA LEU A 307 -12.87 15.44 23.15
C LEU A 307 -11.48 15.49 23.81
N ASP A 308 -10.45 15.02 23.12
CA ASP A 308 -9.06 15.15 23.59
C ASP A 308 -8.68 16.61 23.85
N ALA A 309 -9.13 17.51 22.96
CA ALA A 309 -8.92 18.94 23.15
C ALA A 309 -9.66 19.48 24.37
N ALA A 310 -10.93 19.11 24.57
CA ALA A 310 -11.68 19.49 25.76
C ALA A 310 -11.01 18.99 27.04
N MET A 311 -10.49 17.75 27.06
CA MET A 311 -9.75 17.20 28.20
C MET A 311 -8.46 17.98 28.47
N PHE A 312 -7.67 18.28 27.43
CA PHE A 312 -6.49 19.11 27.56
C PHE A 312 -6.80 20.48 28.20
N TYR A 313 -7.87 21.15 27.75
CA TYR A 313 -8.24 22.44 28.32
C TYR A 313 -8.80 22.31 29.74
N ALA A 314 -9.47 21.21 30.09
CA ALA A 314 -9.90 20.96 31.46
C ALA A 314 -8.71 20.86 32.42
N ASP A 315 -7.62 20.21 31.99
CA ASP A 315 -6.39 20.04 32.77
C ASP A 315 -5.54 21.31 32.86
N ASN A 316 -5.52 22.09 31.79
CA ASN A 316 -4.60 23.22 31.63
C ASN A 316 -5.32 24.58 31.58
N TYR A 317 -6.55 24.66 32.07
CA TYR A 317 -7.43 25.82 31.90
C TYR A 317 -6.78 27.13 32.37
N GLU A 318 -6.30 27.16 33.61
CA GLU A 318 -5.72 28.37 34.20
C GLU A 318 -4.42 28.79 33.51
N THR A 319 -3.60 27.80 33.14
CA THR A 319 -2.33 28.05 32.45
C THR A 319 -2.56 28.65 31.07
N VAL A 320 -3.46 28.07 30.28
CA VAL A 320 -3.82 28.59 28.96
C VAL A 320 -4.47 29.96 29.08
N LYS A 321 -5.36 30.15 30.07
CA LYS A 321 -6.01 31.44 30.34
C LYS A 321 -4.98 32.54 30.60
N SER A 322 -3.97 32.26 31.46
CA SER A 322 -2.88 33.20 31.72
C SER A 322 -2.16 33.61 30.44
N VAL A 323 -1.78 32.63 29.60
CA VAL A 323 -1.09 32.94 28.34
C VAL A 323 -1.96 33.81 27.43
N ILE A 324 -3.26 33.54 27.34
CA ILE A 324 -4.18 34.34 26.53
C ILE A 324 -4.34 35.76 27.08
N ASP A 325 -4.44 35.91 28.41
CA ASP A 325 -4.55 37.21 29.07
C ASP A 325 -3.33 38.09 28.76
N ASP A 326 -2.14 37.49 28.69
CA ASP A 326 -0.85 38.15 28.41
C ASP A 326 -0.63 38.51 26.92
N LEU A 327 -1.43 37.98 26.01
CA LEU A 327 -1.37 38.41 24.61
C LEU A 327 -1.96 39.82 24.48
N THR A 328 -1.19 40.75 23.91
CA THR A 328 -1.53 42.19 23.82
C THR A 328 -1.96 42.65 22.42
N ASP A 329 -1.93 41.76 21.43
CA ASP A 329 -2.26 42.09 20.04
C ASP A 329 -3.76 42.38 19.85
N SER A 330 -4.12 43.66 19.97
CA SER A 330 -5.48 44.20 19.94
C SER A 330 -6.17 44.09 18.58
N SER A 331 -5.43 43.77 17.50
CA SER A 331 -5.98 43.64 16.15
C SER A 331 -6.67 42.28 15.89
N SER A 332 -6.46 41.30 16.77
CA SER A 332 -6.97 39.93 16.55
C SER A 332 -8.38 39.74 17.10
N SER A 333 -9.36 39.60 16.20
CA SER A 333 -10.74 39.24 16.57
C SER A 333 -10.85 37.89 17.31
N ALA A 334 -9.95 36.95 17.00
CA ALA A 334 -9.85 35.68 17.70
C ALA A 334 -9.36 35.86 19.16
N LEU A 335 -8.49 36.84 19.42
CA LEU A 335 -8.01 37.12 20.77
C LEU A 335 -9.09 37.74 21.64
N MET A 336 -9.81 38.73 21.09
CA MET A 336 -10.95 39.35 21.78
C MET A 336 -12.02 38.31 22.12
N SER A 337 -12.34 37.43 21.17
CA SER A 337 -13.32 36.35 21.36
C SER A 337 -12.84 35.33 22.40
N SER A 338 -11.56 34.94 22.36
CA SER A 338 -10.97 34.04 23.35
C SER A 338 -11.02 34.66 24.75
N LYS A 339 -10.56 35.91 24.93
CA LYS A 339 -10.61 36.60 26.23
C LYS A 339 -12.03 36.70 26.77
N LYS A 340 -13.04 36.96 25.92
CA LYS A 340 -14.45 36.98 26.33
C LYS A 340 -14.92 35.61 26.80
N LEU A 341 -14.55 34.54 26.10
CA LEU A 341 -14.92 33.17 26.44
C LEU A 341 -14.26 32.71 27.75
N PHE A 342 -12.97 32.98 27.97
CA PHE A 342 -12.27 32.65 29.22
C PHE A 342 -12.75 33.45 30.44
N LYS A 343 -13.51 34.53 30.25
CA LYS A 343 -14.22 35.23 31.34
C LYS A 343 -15.57 34.60 31.69
N ASN A 344 -16.11 33.73 30.83
CA ASN A 344 -17.37 33.04 31.08
C ASN A 344 -17.15 31.85 32.03
N PRO A 345 -17.69 31.88 33.27
CA PRO A 345 -17.50 30.81 34.24
C PRO A 345 -18.11 29.48 33.80
N GLN A 346 -19.07 29.50 32.87
CA GLN A 346 -19.71 28.29 32.35
C GLN A 346 -18.72 27.39 31.63
N ILE A 347 -17.72 27.95 30.92
CA ILE A 347 -16.75 27.16 30.16
C ILE A 347 -15.94 26.24 31.09
N LYS A 348 -15.48 26.76 32.23
CA LYS A 348 -14.73 25.94 33.19
C LYS A 348 -15.60 24.82 33.77
N LYS A 349 -16.88 25.10 34.05
CA LYS A 349 -17.85 24.09 34.52
C LYS A 349 -18.10 23.02 33.45
N ASP A 350 -18.31 23.42 32.21
CA ASP A 350 -18.55 22.51 31.08
C ASP A 350 -17.33 21.63 30.79
N LEU A 351 -16.11 22.19 30.85
CA LEU A 351 -14.87 21.42 30.70
C LEU A 351 -14.70 20.38 31.80
N ILE A 352 -15.00 20.74 33.06
CA ILE A 352 -14.97 19.79 34.19
C ILE A 352 -16.04 18.72 34.04
N PHE A 353 -17.24 19.09 33.59
CA PHE A 353 -18.31 18.14 33.31
C PHE A 353 -17.90 17.16 32.21
N LEU A 354 -17.36 17.67 31.10
CA LEU A 354 -16.88 16.86 29.97
C LEU A 354 -15.80 15.87 30.43
N LYS A 355 -14.82 16.35 31.21
CA LYS A 355 -13.78 15.49 31.78
C LYS A 355 -14.39 14.44 32.72
N THR A 356 -15.22 14.82 33.68
CA THR A 356 -15.77 13.86 34.66
C THR A 356 -16.61 12.77 34.01
N ASN A 357 -17.37 13.08 32.96
CA ASN A 357 -18.36 12.17 32.39
C ASN A 357 -17.90 11.42 31.12
N TYR A 358 -16.90 11.93 30.38
CA TYR A 358 -16.49 11.34 29.10
C TYR A 358 -15.00 10.96 29.03
N PHE A 359 -14.24 11.08 30.14
CA PHE A 359 -12.80 10.78 30.20
C PHE A 359 -12.45 9.29 29.99
N GLN A 360 -13.37 8.36 30.21
CA GLN A 360 -13.14 6.92 29.97
C GLN A 360 -13.65 6.43 28.61
N SER A 361 -14.34 7.27 27.84
CA SER A 361 -15.11 6.84 26.66
C SER A 361 -14.34 6.93 25.33
N VAL A 362 -13.08 7.38 25.36
CA VAL A 362 -12.26 7.60 24.16
C VAL A 362 -10.94 6.83 24.31
N ILE A 363 -11.04 5.51 24.32
CA ILE A 363 -9.91 4.65 23.97
C ILE A 363 -10.31 3.96 22.67
N PHE A 364 -9.79 4.46 21.55
CA PHE A 364 -9.79 3.78 20.26
C PHE A 364 -8.36 3.58 19.80
#